data_AF-A0AAJ6F2D5-F1
#
_entry.id   AF-A0AAJ6F2D5-F1
#
_cell.length_a   1.000
_cell.length_b   1.000
_cell.length_c   1.000
_cell.angle_alpha   90.00
_cell.angle_beta   90.00
_cell.angle_gamma   90.00
#
_symmetry.space_group_name_H-M   'P 1'
#
loop_
_entity.id
_entity.type
_entity.pdbx_description
1 polymer ?
#
loop_
_entity_poly.entity_id
_entity_poly.type
_entity_poly.pdbx_seq_one_letter_code
_entity_poly.pdbx_strand_id
1 'polypeptide(L)'
;MTLYFLVKYLHVLGAIVILGTGTGIAFFMLMAHRSGDAAFIARTAATVVVADMIFTLTAVLLQPVSGGLLMMLSATSPTEHWLLTSLALYAVAGMFWVPVIFMQMEMRDLAQAAVEKGHALPPRYFALFRRWFLFGIPGFGSVMTILWLMIAKPF
;
A
#
# COMPACT_ATOMS: atom_id res chain seq x y z
N MET A 1 21.42 3.37 -22.68
CA MET A 1 22.00 2.82 -21.43
C MET A 1 21.64 3.65 -20.20
N THR A 2 21.94 4.96 -20.18
CA THR A 2 21.64 5.84 -19.02
C THR A 2 20.15 5.92 -18.65
N LEU A 3 19.25 6.05 -19.64
CA LEU A 3 17.80 6.14 -19.39
C LEU A 3 17.24 4.87 -18.76
N TYR A 4 17.65 3.69 -19.25
CA TYR A 4 17.22 2.40 -18.68
C TYR A 4 17.56 2.29 -17.19
N PHE A 5 18.81 2.62 -16.81
CA PHE A 5 19.22 2.57 -15.41
C PHE A 5 18.47 3.58 -14.55
N LEU A 6 18.21 4.79 -15.06
CA LEU A 6 17.44 5.80 -14.33
C LEU A 6 16.00 5.34 -14.09
N VAL A 7 15.32 4.83 -15.12
CA VAL A 7 13.95 4.31 -14.97
C VAL A 7 13.94 3.11 -14.02
N LYS A 8 14.93 2.21 -14.11
CA LYS A 8 15.04 1.05 -13.22
C LYS A 8 15.25 1.47 -11.78
N TYR A 9 16.10 2.47 -11.54
CA TYR A 9 16.33 3.04 -10.22
C TYR A 9 15.04 3.61 -9.63
N LEU A 10 14.31 4.43 -10.40
CA LEU A 10 13.04 5.02 -9.96
C LEU A 10 11.96 3.95 -9.72
N HIS A 11 11.89 2.92 -10.56
CA HIS A 11 10.98 1.79 -10.40
C HIS A 11 11.23 1.01 -9.10
N VAL A 12 12.50 0.70 -8.81
CA VAL A 12 12.89 0.03 -7.56
C VAL A 12 12.62 0.92 -6.35
N LEU A 13 12.91 2.23 -6.45
CA LEU A 13 12.60 3.18 -5.39
C LEU A 13 11.09 3.23 -5.11
N GLY A 14 10.26 3.24 -6.15
CA GLY A 14 8.80 3.15 -6.00
C GLY A 14 8.36 1.89 -5.27
N ALA A 15 8.98 0.74 -5.55
CA ALA A 15 8.67 -0.52 -4.86
C ALA A 15 9.05 -0.45 -3.37
N ILE A 16 10.20 0.13 -3.06
CA ILE A 16 10.65 0.37 -1.69
C ILE A 16 9.68 1.30 -0.96
N VAL A 17 9.20 2.37 -1.61
CA VAL A 17 8.23 3.30 -1.02
C VAL A 17 6.90 2.60 -0.72
N ILE A 18 6.39 1.76 -1.62
CA ILE A 18 5.15 0.98 -1.40
C ILE A 18 5.31 0.04 -0.21
N LEU A 19 6.36 -0.79 -0.19
CA LEU A 19 6.56 -1.77 0.88
C LEU A 19 6.90 -1.11 2.23
N GLY A 20 7.80 -0.11 2.20
CA GLY A 20 8.24 0.61 3.40
C GLY A 20 7.11 1.42 4.03
N THR A 21 6.43 2.24 3.24
CA THR A 21 5.30 3.04 3.72
C THR A 21 4.15 2.13 4.14
N GLY A 22 3.80 1.12 3.36
CA GLY A 22 2.73 0.17 3.70
C GLY A 22 2.97 -0.55 5.04
N THR A 23 4.20 -1.01 5.28
CA THR A 23 4.57 -1.64 6.57
C THR A 23 4.52 -0.62 7.71
N GLY A 24 5.03 0.60 7.48
CA GLY A 24 5.00 1.67 8.48
C GLY A 24 3.57 2.07 8.87
N ILE A 25 2.69 2.25 7.87
CA ILE A 25 1.26 2.50 8.07
C ILE A 25 0.63 1.39 8.92
N ALA A 26 0.88 0.12 8.56
CA ALA A 26 0.40 -1.03 9.32
C ALA A 26 0.83 -0.98 10.79
N PHE A 27 2.12 -0.73 11.01
CA PHE A 27 2.71 -0.64 12.34
C PHE A 27 2.12 0.52 13.16
N PHE A 28 2.13 1.75 12.64
CA PHE A 28 1.67 2.92 13.39
C PHE A 28 0.18 2.84 13.72
N MET A 29 -0.67 2.39 12.78
CA MET A 29 -2.08 2.17 13.05
C MET A 29 -2.32 1.08 14.09
N LEU A 30 -1.55 -0.01 14.07
CA LEU A 30 -1.64 -1.05 15.09
C LEU A 30 -1.22 -0.54 16.47
N MET A 31 -0.13 0.22 16.55
CA MET A 31 0.32 0.82 17.82
C MET A 31 -0.69 1.81 18.36
N ALA A 32 -1.30 2.62 17.49
CA ALA A 32 -2.38 3.52 17.88
C ALA A 32 -3.61 2.75 18.33
N HIS A 33 -4.04 1.73 17.59
CA HIS A 33 -5.17 0.89 17.98
C HIS A 33 -4.98 0.25 19.36
N ARG A 34 -3.76 -0.23 19.67
CA ARG A 34 -3.42 -0.85 20.96
C ARG A 34 -3.42 0.11 22.13
N SER A 35 -3.32 1.42 21.92
CA SER A 35 -3.39 2.39 23.02
C SER A 35 -4.78 2.49 23.62
N GLY A 36 -5.84 2.19 22.84
CA GLY A 36 -7.23 2.43 23.22
C GLY A 36 -7.61 3.91 23.35
N ASP A 37 -6.66 4.82 23.13
CA ASP A 37 -6.86 6.27 23.22
C ASP A 37 -7.36 6.81 21.88
N ALA A 38 -8.61 7.26 21.86
CA ALA A 38 -9.26 7.84 20.69
C ALA A 38 -8.50 9.05 20.12
N ALA A 39 -7.87 9.87 20.97
CA ALA A 39 -7.11 11.05 20.52
C ALA A 39 -5.82 10.66 19.80
N PHE A 40 -5.09 9.69 20.35
CA PHE A 40 -3.89 9.16 19.70
C PHE A 40 -4.22 8.45 18.39
N ILE A 41 -5.31 7.68 18.36
CA ILE A 41 -5.83 7.02 17.14
C ILE A 41 -6.22 8.04 16.07
N ALA A 42 -7.00 9.06 16.43
CA ALA A 42 -7.47 10.08 15.49
C ALA A 42 -6.31 10.81 14.81
N ARG A 43 -5.32 11.24 15.60
CA ARG A 43 -4.13 11.92 15.09
C ARG A 43 -3.29 11.01 14.20
N THR A 44 -3.05 9.77 14.64
CA THR A 44 -2.26 8.80 13.88
C THR A 44 -2.94 8.48 12.56
N ALA A 45 -4.24 8.13 12.59
CA ALA A 45 -5.01 7.82 11.40
C ALA A 45 -5.04 9.00 10.40
N ALA A 46 -5.13 10.25 10.89
CA ALA A 46 -5.05 11.43 10.02
C ALA A 46 -3.71 11.53 9.29
N THR A 47 -2.59 11.36 9.98
CA THR A 47 -1.26 11.35 9.37
C THR A 47 -1.08 10.19 8.40
N VAL A 48 -1.56 9.00 8.77
CA VAL A 48 -1.45 7.79 7.96
C VAL A 48 -2.25 7.91 6.66
N VAL A 49 -3.45 8.50 6.69
CA VAL A 49 -4.22 8.79 5.46
C VAL A 49 -3.43 9.68 4.51
N VAL A 50 -2.80 10.75 5.03
CA VAL A 50 -1.98 11.64 4.20
C VAL A 50 -0.76 10.89 3.64
N ALA A 51 -0.08 10.09 4.47
CA ALA A 51 1.07 9.30 4.04
C ALA A 51 0.68 8.31 2.92
N ASP A 52 -0.44 7.60 3.05
CA ASP A 52 -0.91 6.64 2.06
C ASP A 52 -1.24 7.32 0.71
N MET A 53 -1.86 8.52 0.75
CA MET A 53 -2.18 9.29 -0.45
C MET A 53 -0.95 9.89 -1.13
N ILE A 54 0.04 10.36 -0.37
CA ILE A 54 1.24 10.99 -0.94
C ILE A 54 2.25 9.96 -1.41
N PHE A 55 2.47 8.87 -0.65
CA PHE A 55 3.53 7.92 -0.94
C PHE A 55 3.02 6.67 -1.65
N THR A 56 2.01 5.98 -1.09
CA THR A 56 1.55 4.71 -1.66
C THR A 56 0.82 4.94 -2.98
N LEU A 57 -0.18 5.83 -3.02
CA LEU A 57 -0.95 6.10 -4.24
C LEU A 57 -0.04 6.59 -5.38
N THR A 58 0.89 7.51 -5.11
CA THR A 58 1.81 8.00 -6.15
C THR A 58 2.72 6.90 -6.66
N ALA A 59 3.31 6.09 -5.77
CA ALA A 59 4.17 4.99 -6.17
C ALA A 59 3.40 3.91 -6.94
N VAL A 60 2.18 3.54 -6.48
CA VAL A 60 1.27 2.63 -7.19
C VAL A 60 1.02 3.16 -8.61
N LEU A 61 0.59 4.42 -8.78
CA LEU A 61 0.35 4.97 -10.13
C LEU A 61 1.60 5.00 -11.01
N LEU A 62 2.77 5.28 -10.44
CA LEU A 62 4.03 5.33 -11.18
C LEU A 62 4.59 3.94 -11.53
N GLN A 63 4.17 2.87 -10.87
CA GLN A 63 4.72 1.54 -11.13
C GLN A 63 4.40 0.97 -12.50
N PRO A 64 3.15 0.99 -12.99
CA PRO A 64 2.83 0.57 -14.35
C PRO A 64 3.55 1.41 -15.41
N VAL A 65 3.70 2.71 -15.17
CA VAL A 65 4.39 3.63 -16.10
C VAL A 65 5.87 3.28 -16.19
N SER A 66 6.57 3.20 -15.06
CA SER A 66 7.99 2.87 -15.03
C SER A 66 8.27 1.42 -15.46
N GLY A 67 7.40 0.47 -15.10
CA GLY A 67 7.48 -0.92 -15.53
C GLY A 67 7.28 -1.08 -17.05
N GLY A 68 6.28 -0.39 -17.62
CA GLY A 68 6.05 -0.37 -19.06
C GLY A 68 7.22 0.23 -19.84
N LEU A 69 7.79 1.34 -19.35
CA LEU A 69 9.01 1.92 -19.94
C LEU A 69 10.19 0.94 -19.88
N LEU A 70 10.37 0.22 -18.77
CA LEU A 70 11.42 -0.80 -18.66
C LEU A 70 11.23 -1.91 -19.69
N MET A 71 10.00 -2.42 -19.85
CA MET A 71 9.69 -3.45 -20.84
C MET A 71 10.05 -3.00 -22.27
N MET A 72 9.68 -1.77 -22.62
CA MET A 72 10.00 -1.18 -23.93
C MET A 72 11.52 -1.03 -24.14
N LEU A 73 12.24 -0.57 -23.11
CA LEU A 73 13.68 -0.31 -23.19
C LEU A 73 14.53 -1.58 -23.16
N SER A 74 14.04 -2.68 -22.57
CA SER A 74 14.75 -3.97 -22.53
C SER A 74 14.31 -4.96 -23.61
N ALA A 75 13.41 -4.57 -24.52
CA ALA A 75 12.81 -5.45 -25.52
C ALA A 75 12.26 -6.77 -24.91
N THR A 76 11.77 -6.69 -23.66
CA THR A 76 11.24 -7.86 -22.96
C THR A 76 9.87 -8.22 -23.52
N SER A 77 9.69 -9.50 -23.87
CA SER A 77 8.39 -9.95 -24.37
C SER A 77 7.31 -9.78 -23.29
N PRO A 78 6.14 -9.22 -23.61
CA PRO A 78 5.02 -9.15 -22.68
C PRO A 78 4.44 -10.55 -22.34
N THR A 79 4.82 -11.59 -23.09
CA THR A 79 4.39 -12.98 -22.87
C THR A 79 5.25 -13.74 -21.87
N GLU A 80 6.28 -13.12 -21.32
CA GLU A 80 7.08 -13.69 -20.23
C GLU A 80 6.17 -14.01 -19.04
N HIS A 81 6.14 -15.27 -18.62
CA HIS A 81 5.18 -15.75 -17.64
C HIS A 81 5.39 -15.09 -16.26
N TRP A 82 6.65 -14.86 -15.85
CA TRP A 82 6.96 -14.12 -14.61
C TRP A 82 6.38 -12.69 -14.64
N LEU A 83 6.35 -12.06 -15.80
CA LEU A 83 5.85 -10.70 -16.00
C LEU A 83 4.31 -10.67 -15.98
N LEU A 84 3.67 -11.59 -16.71
CA LEU A 84 2.21 -11.75 -16.67
C LEU A 84 1.70 -12.03 -15.25
N THR A 85 2.40 -12.91 -14.53
CA THR A 85 2.09 -13.22 -13.13
C THR A 85 2.23 -11.98 -12.26
N SER A 86 3.27 -11.16 -12.49
CA SER A 86 3.48 -9.92 -11.75
C SER A 86 2.38 -8.88 -12.02
N LEU A 87 1.92 -8.76 -13.26
CA LEU A 87 0.80 -7.88 -13.62
C LEU A 87 -0.52 -8.35 -13.00
N ALA A 88 -0.77 -9.66 -12.96
CA ALA A 88 -1.94 -10.23 -12.29
C ALA A 88 -1.91 -9.97 -10.77
N LEU A 89 -0.75 -10.22 -10.14
CA LEU A 89 -0.55 -9.91 -8.72
C LEU A 89 -0.67 -8.41 -8.43
N TYR A 90 -0.28 -7.55 -9.37
CA TYR A 90 -0.43 -6.10 -9.22
C TYR A 90 -1.90 -5.70 -9.20
N ALA A 91 -2.73 -6.30 -10.06
CA ALA A 91 -4.18 -6.11 -10.03
C ALA A 91 -4.80 -6.61 -8.72
N VAL A 92 -4.34 -7.77 -8.21
CA VAL A 92 -4.76 -8.28 -6.90
C VAL A 92 -4.37 -7.32 -5.77
N ALA A 93 -3.13 -6.83 -5.77
CA ALA A 93 -2.66 -5.86 -4.80
C ALA A 93 -3.53 -4.59 -4.79
N GLY A 94 -3.83 -4.04 -5.97
CA GLY A 94 -4.72 -2.89 -6.11
C GLY A 94 -6.15 -3.16 -5.63
N MET A 95 -6.71 -4.35 -5.94
CA MET A 95 -8.05 -4.75 -5.51
C MET A 95 -8.20 -4.79 -3.98
N PHE A 96 -7.16 -5.22 -3.25
CA PHE A 96 -7.17 -5.22 -1.79
C PHE A 96 -6.80 -3.88 -1.16
N TRP A 97 -5.91 -3.11 -1.81
CA TRP A 97 -5.47 -1.81 -1.30
C TRP A 97 -6.51 -0.70 -1.46
N VAL A 98 -7.26 -0.66 -2.57
CA VAL A 98 -8.27 0.40 -2.79
C VAL A 98 -9.32 0.45 -1.65
N PRO A 99 -9.94 -0.66 -1.22
CA PRO A 99 -10.83 -0.68 -0.06
C PRO A 99 -10.17 -0.22 1.24
N VAL A 100 -8.89 -0.54 1.42
CA VAL A 100 -8.10 -0.17 2.61
C VAL A 100 -8.05 1.34 2.81
N ILE A 101 -7.93 2.12 1.73
CA ILE A 101 -7.94 3.59 1.77
C ILE A 101 -9.24 4.11 2.39
N PHE A 102 -10.39 3.61 1.93
CA PHE A 102 -11.69 4.04 2.43
C PHE A 102 -11.89 3.64 3.89
N MET A 103 -11.52 2.42 4.26
CA MET A 103 -11.58 1.97 5.66
C MET A 103 -10.71 2.86 6.56
N GLN A 104 -9.53 3.27 6.08
CA GLN A 104 -8.60 4.11 6.84
C GLN A 104 -9.15 5.53 7.05
N MET A 105 -9.73 6.14 6.02
CA MET A 105 -10.39 7.43 6.13
C MET A 105 -11.57 7.37 7.10
N GLU A 106 -12.39 6.32 7.00
CA GLU A 106 -13.55 6.16 7.88
C GLU A 106 -13.12 5.92 9.34
N MET A 107 -12.08 5.12 9.58
CA MET A 107 -11.53 4.94 10.93
C MET A 107 -11.02 6.25 11.53
N ARG A 108 -10.35 7.09 10.72
CA ARG A 108 -9.93 8.44 11.13
C ARG A 108 -11.14 9.27 11.56
N ASP A 109 -12.17 9.34 10.71
CA ASP A 109 -13.34 10.19 10.95
C ASP A 109 -14.12 9.73 12.20
N LEU A 110 -14.27 8.41 12.39
CA LEU A 110 -14.88 7.84 13.60
C LEU A 110 -14.07 8.17 14.86
N ALA A 111 -12.74 8.12 14.79
CA ALA A 111 -11.88 8.45 15.91
C ALA A 111 -11.93 9.95 16.25
N GLN A 112 -11.91 10.83 15.24
CA GLN A 112 -12.05 12.27 15.43
C GLN A 112 -13.40 12.62 16.07
N ALA A 113 -14.50 12.05 15.56
CA ALA A 113 -15.83 12.28 16.12
C ALA A 113 -15.96 11.77 17.57
N ALA A 114 -15.28 10.69 17.93
CA ALA A 114 -15.23 10.18 19.30
C ALA A 114 -14.51 11.17 20.24
N VAL A 115 -13.40 11.76 19.80
CA VAL A 115 -12.65 12.77 20.54
C VAL A 115 -13.48 14.04 20.74
N GLU A 116 -14.10 14.55 19.68
CA GLU A 116 -14.92 15.78 19.74
C GLU A 116 -16.11 15.65 20.70
N LYS A 117 -16.70 14.46 20.78
CA LYS A 117 -17.86 14.19 21.65
C LYS A 117 -17.47 13.68 23.04
N GLY A 118 -16.19 13.44 23.31
CA GLY A 118 -15.72 12.83 24.56
C GLY A 118 -16.25 11.41 24.78
N HIS A 119 -16.53 10.67 23.70
CA HIS A 119 -17.09 9.32 23.75
C HIS A 119 -16.05 8.25 23.45
N ALA A 120 -16.32 7.02 23.88
CA ALA A 120 -15.54 5.85 23.47
C ALA A 120 -15.67 5.58 21.96
N LEU A 121 -14.69 4.88 21.38
CA LEU A 121 -14.71 4.50 19.97
C LEU A 121 -15.92 3.60 19.68
N PRO A 122 -16.66 3.86 18.58
CA PRO A 122 -17.84 3.08 18.24
C PRO A 122 -17.47 1.66 17.79
N PRO A 123 -18.33 0.64 17.98
CA PRO A 123 -18.08 -0.74 17.53
C PRO A 123 -17.70 -0.86 16.05
N ARG A 124 -18.22 0.06 15.21
CA ARG A 124 -17.90 0.16 13.78
C ARG A 124 -16.41 0.36 13.52
N TYR A 125 -15.72 1.16 14.33
CA TYR A 125 -14.27 1.37 14.23
C TYR A 125 -13.51 0.05 14.35
N PHE A 126 -13.84 -0.77 15.36
CA PHE A 126 -13.17 -2.06 15.58
C PHE A 126 -13.43 -3.07 14.46
N ALA A 127 -14.65 -3.06 13.90
CA ALA A 127 -14.99 -3.91 12.77
C ALA A 127 -14.26 -3.48 11.48
N LEU A 128 -14.01 -2.19 11.30
CA LEU A 128 -13.19 -1.67 10.20
C LEU A 128 -11.73 -2.02 10.41
N PHE A 129 -11.17 -1.81 11.61
CA PHE A 129 -9.78 -2.09 11.90
C PHE A 129 -9.41 -3.55 11.58
N ARG A 130 -10.25 -4.52 11.98
CA ARG A 130 -10.04 -5.93 11.66
C ARG A 130 -10.04 -6.20 10.15
N ARG A 131 -11.01 -5.63 9.42
CA ARG A 131 -11.08 -5.78 7.94
C ARG A 131 -9.91 -5.13 7.24
N TRP A 132 -9.58 -3.90 7.64
CA TRP A 132 -8.44 -3.14 7.13
C TRP A 132 -7.14 -3.92 7.32
N PHE A 133 -6.91 -4.48 8.50
CA PHE A 133 -5.73 -5.29 8.79
C PHE A 133 -5.69 -6.58 7.94
N LEU A 134 -6.83 -7.27 7.81
CA LEU A 134 -6.94 -8.48 6.99
C LEU A 134 -6.72 -8.22 5.50
N PHE A 135 -7.21 -7.09 4.96
CA PHE A 135 -7.00 -6.70 3.56
C PHE A 135 -5.55 -6.31 3.28
N GLY A 136 -4.84 -5.80 4.29
CA GLY A 136 -3.42 -5.50 4.20
C GLY A 136 -2.55 -6.73 3.87
N ILE A 137 -2.90 -7.92 4.37
CA ILE A 137 -2.13 -9.15 4.16
C ILE A 137 -2.03 -9.56 2.68
N PRO A 138 -3.13 -9.80 1.94
CA PRO A 138 -3.06 -10.17 0.53
C PRO A 138 -2.52 -9.04 -0.34
N GLY A 139 -2.81 -7.77 -0.01
CA GLY A 139 -2.24 -6.62 -0.70
C GLY A 139 -0.71 -6.60 -0.61
N PHE A 140 -0.18 -6.66 0.61
CA PHE A 140 1.26 -6.63 0.89
C PHE A 140 1.99 -7.87 0.38
N GLY A 141 1.42 -9.07 0.62
CA GLY A 141 1.98 -10.34 0.15
C GLY A 141 2.10 -10.40 -1.38
N SER A 142 1.13 -9.80 -2.10
CA SER A 142 1.21 -9.68 -3.56
C SER A 142 2.40 -8.83 -3.99
N VAL A 143 2.60 -7.65 -3.38
CA VAL A 143 3.74 -6.76 -3.72
C VAL A 143 5.09 -7.40 -3.38
N MET A 144 5.20 -8.10 -2.26
CA MET A 144 6.42 -8.87 -1.93
C MET A 144 6.72 -9.94 -2.99
N THR A 145 5.69 -10.66 -3.42
CA THR A 145 5.83 -11.70 -4.45
C THR A 145 6.24 -11.09 -5.80
N ILE A 146 5.65 -9.95 -6.18
CA ILE A 146 6.05 -9.21 -7.39
C ILE A 146 7.52 -8.83 -7.31
N LEU A 147 7.99 -8.28 -6.18
CA LEU A 147 9.39 -7.90 -6.01
C LEU A 147 10.31 -9.11 -6.21
N TRP A 148 9.96 -10.26 -5.65
CA TRP A 148 10.71 -11.50 -5.87
C TRP A 148 10.74 -11.92 -7.35
N LEU A 149 9.60 -11.90 -8.03
CA LEU A 149 9.52 -12.24 -9.47
C LEU A 149 10.38 -11.31 -10.32
N MET A 150 10.44 -10.02 -10.00
CA MET A 150 11.27 -9.04 -10.71
C MET A 150 12.78 -9.29 -10.53
N ILE A 151 13.18 -9.90 -9.41
CA ILE A 151 14.58 -10.25 -9.11
C ILE A 151 14.93 -11.60 -9.74
N ALA A 152 14.17 -12.64 -9.40
CA ALA A 152 14.51 -14.03 -9.70
C ALA A 152 14.20 -14.45 -11.14
N LYS A 153 13.16 -13.85 -11.76
CA LYS A 153 12.66 -14.18 -13.11
C LYS A 153 12.69 -15.68 -13.42
N PRO A 154 12.00 -16.52 -12.61
CA PRO A 154 12.31 -17.95 -12.56
C PRO A 154 11.73 -18.79 -13.71
N PHE A 155 10.84 -18.25 -14.54
CA PHE A 155 10.12 -18.99 -15.60
C PHE A 155 9.60 -18.08 -16.70
#